data_AF-A0A090V8F7-F1
#
_entry.id   AF-A0A090V8F7-F1
#
_cell.length_a   1.000
_cell.length_b   1.000
_cell.length_c   1.000
_cell.angle_alpha   90.00
_cell.angle_beta   90.00
_cell.angle_gamma   90.00
#
_symmetry.space_group_name_H-M   'P 1'
#
loop_
_entity.id
_entity.type
_entity.pdbx_description
1 polymer ?
#
loop_
_entity_poly.entity_id
_entity_poly.type
_entity_poly.pdbx_seq_one_letter_code
_entity_poly.pdbx_strand_id
1 'polypeptide(L)'
;MSTTYKYSWLKKFTLTLIVIYSFTIPLNLSAYNLIAKVSETSKIALLETSLTVGDSSINVNGKYELYFDGLDDYAEEPYVIDSWEEVSIMAWIKLDSLSEDVQIIAGQRAFYLQLNANKSISAFANSKTLTSKTLLNTNQWYQITVTHKPNDFKLYINGEAEATRSTASRNIQHDTSNFTIGKYPSNSSNYFNGSIDEFRLFNKALSSNELRKIIYQEIEDNNGIVKGSVLPKNITDFNEETNTSTVLPWENLKRYYRMDVIEDNVLYDSANVISDNTIHAKIHNIETVKEQSAPMPFVTTKSGSLENALNNIEKGIDGSDAVKYNWSIVNIKHNDVYYSNTQKHLGLIVDNTDADLTPITYVVRNDSELNVSWYLNLNGIIDLKGKSQLIQGLESTLANTSQGKIIQNRNLEGDIYTYNYWSSPVGQTNNVTNNNNYKLTDVIKNISFLRSGYNGTQTAVADYWIWKYCNLMNNNIPIWQHVRSTGTLKPGEGFTMKGTGIGSEKVVQDYLIEGKPNNGDINIPVYAGNEYLVGNPYPSPIDAQQFILDNSEEHSGVTTGIIYYKEHYSGGTHSLVIFKVVMQHTHLLVVFLLFG
;
A
#
# COMPACT_ATOMS: atom_id res chain seq x y z
N MET A 1 -23.28 11.63 -22.52
CA MET A 1 -22.62 12.10 -21.28
C MET A 1 -22.45 10.88 -20.38
N SER A 2 -21.33 10.74 -19.67
CA SER A 2 -21.08 9.61 -18.78
C SER A 2 -21.05 10.10 -17.34
N THR A 3 -21.70 9.37 -16.42
CA THR A 3 -21.39 9.55 -15.00
C THR A 3 -20.04 8.91 -14.74
N THR A 4 -19.19 9.64 -14.03
CA THR A 4 -17.86 9.18 -13.64
C THR A 4 -17.80 9.20 -12.12
N TYR A 5 -17.59 8.03 -11.54
CA TYR A 5 -17.26 7.93 -10.12
C TYR A 5 -15.79 8.30 -9.97
N LYS A 6 -15.47 9.47 -9.40
CA LYS A 6 -14.10 9.80 -8.99
C LYS A 6 -13.95 9.54 -7.49
N TYR A 7 -12.75 9.17 -7.07
CA TYR A 7 -12.42 8.90 -5.68
C TYR A 7 -11.78 10.15 -5.03
N SER A 8 -12.38 10.74 -3.98
CA SER A 8 -11.76 11.82 -3.22
C SER A 8 -12.40 12.07 -1.82
N TRP A 9 -11.65 11.70 -0.78
CA TRP A 9 -11.47 12.28 0.57
C TRP A 9 -12.65 12.82 1.42
N LEU A 10 -12.89 12.19 2.58
CA LEU A 10 -13.72 12.70 3.69
C LEU A 10 -12.87 13.55 4.68
N LYS A 11 -13.34 14.76 5.01
CA LYS A 11 -12.81 15.58 6.12
C LYS A 11 -13.26 15.03 7.47
N LYS A 12 -12.30 14.74 8.37
CA LYS A 12 -12.54 14.27 9.75
C LYS A 12 -13.21 15.34 10.62
N PHE A 13 -14.28 14.96 11.34
CA PHE A 13 -14.59 15.52 12.66
C PHE A 13 -14.48 14.39 13.68
N THR A 14 -13.49 14.48 14.58
CA THR A 14 -13.28 13.53 15.67
C THR A 14 -13.97 14.08 16.91
N LEU A 15 -15.00 13.38 17.41
CA LEU A 15 -15.54 13.62 18.75
C LEU A 15 -14.93 12.55 19.68
N THR A 16 -14.03 12.98 20.55
CA THR A 16 -13.34 12.10 21.51
C THR A 16 -14.24 11.86 22.72
N LEU A 17 -14.72 10.62 22.91
CA LEU A 17 -15.29 10.17 24.18
C LEU A 17 -14.25 9.29 24.88
N ILE A 18 -13.70 9.78 25.99
CA ILE A 18 -12.75 9.02 26.84
C ILE A 18 -13.57 8.21 27.85
N VAL A 19 -13.47 6.88 27.80
CA VAL A 19 -13.94 5.98 28.86
C VAL A 19 -12.73 5.22 29.40
N ILE A 20 -12.39 5.48 30.67
CA ILE A 20 -11.32 4.80 31.40
C ILE A 20 -11.93 3.58 32.09
N TYR A 21 -11.43 2.39 31.79
CA TYR A 21 -11.65 1.21 32.62
C TYR A 21 -10.31 0.76 33.23
N SER A 22 -10.25 0.78 34.55
CA SER A 22 -9.19 0.15 35.35
C SER A 22 -9.58 -1.28 35.69
N PHE A 23 -8.74 -2.26 35.34
CA PHE A 23 -8.88 -3.64 35.79
C PHE A 23 -7.71 -4.02 36.69
N THR A 24 -8.03 -4.54 37.88
CA THR A 24 -7.12 -5.10 38.87
C THR A 24 -6.97 -6.61 38.64
N ILE A 25 -5.73 -7.10 38.67
CA ILE A 25 -5.38 -8.54 38.60
C ILE A 25 -5.13 -9.04 40.03
N PRO A 26 -5.67 -10.21 40.44
CA PRO A 26 -5.15 -10.92 41.59
C PRO A 26 -4.13 -11.99 41.17
N LEU A 27 -2.96 -11.95 41.80
CA LEU A 27 -1.99 -13.05 41.87
C LEU A 27 -2.54 -14.17 42.77
N ASN A 28 -2.45 -15.43 42.33
CA ASN A 28 -1.91 -16.47 43.21
C ASN A 28 -1.37 -17.70 42.47
N LEU A 29 -0.36 -18.28 43.12
CA LEU A 29 0.63 -19.25 42.70
C LEU A 29 0.21 -20.70 43.07
N SER A 30 0.60 -21.69 42.26
CA SER A 30 1.35 -22.92 42.65
C SER A 30 1.11 -24.02 41.59
N ALA A 31 2.16 -24.43 40.86
CA ALA A 31 3.08 -25.53 41.16
C ALA A 31 2.64 -26.86 40.54
N TYR A 32 3.26 -27.21 39.41
CA TYR A 32 3.55 -28.60 39.04
C TYR A 32 4.90 -28.62 38.29
N ASN A 33 5.93 -29.10 38.98
CA ASN A 33 7.18 -29.60 38.38
C ASN A 33 7.01 -31.11 38.21
N LEU A 34 7.33 -31.68 37.03
CA LEU A 34 8.27 -32.79 36.90
C LEU A 34 8.55 -33.19 35.43
N ILE A 35 9.80 -32.95 35.03
CA ILE A 35 10.68 -33.80 34.20
C ILE A 35 10.21 -34.22 32.79
N ALA A 36 10.86 -33.62 31.78
CA ALA A 36 11.48 -34.37 30.70
C ALA A 36 12.80 -33.68 30.30
N LYS A 37 13.92 -34.29 30.69
CA LYS A 37 15.28 -33.91 30.31
C LYS A 37 15.77 -34.99 29.35
N VAL A 38 15.58 -34.83 28.04
CA VAL A 38 16.28 -35.59 26.99
C VAL A 38 16.37 -34.74 25.72
N SER A 39 17.59 -34.64 25.20
CA SER A 39 17.96 -34.22 23.83
C SER A 39 18.06 -32.72 23.52
N GLU A 40 19.11 -32.08 24.04
CA GLU A 40 19.90 -31.14 23.24
C GLU A 40 20.38 -31.85 21.97
N THR A 41 19.88 -31.45 20.80
CA THR A 41 20.59 -31.34 19.49
C THR A 41 19.58 -31.33 18.34
N SER A 42 18.98 -30.16 18.10
CA SER A 42 18.60 -29.69 16.76
C SER A 42 17.89 -28.33 16.87
N LYS A 43 18.59 -27.32 17.41
CA LYS A 43 18.39 -25.96 16.93
C LYS A 43 19.05 -25.95 15.55
N ILE A 44 18.24 -26.11 14.50
CA ILE A 44 18.64 -25.67 13.17
C ILE A 44 18.70 -24.14 13.30
N ALA A 45 19.87 -23.63 13.68
CA ALA A 45 20.21 -22.25 13.37
C ALA A 45 20.18 -22.19 11.84
N LEU A 46 19.26 -21.40 11.28
CA LEU A 46 19.43 -20.90 9.93
C LEU A 46 20.75 -20.15 9.95
N LEU A 47 21.78 -20.79 9.42
CA LEU A 47 23.11 -20.24 9.26
C LEU A 47 22.94 -19.02 8.36
N GLU A 48 23.12 -17.81 8.88
CA GLU A 48 23.38 -16.66 8.03
C GLU A 48 24.59 -17.05 7.17
N THR A 49 24.40 -17.14 5.85
CA THR A 49 25.52 -17.42 4.97
C THR A 49 26.31 -16.12 4.83
N SER A 50 27.29 -15.93 5.71
CA SER A 50 28.33 -14.92 5.52
C SER A 50 29.50 -15.56 4.77
N LEU A 51 29.98 -14.85 3.75
CA LEU A 51 31.25 -15.19 3.12
C LEU A 51 32.32 -14.36 3.80
N THR A 52 33.20 -15.01 4.56
CA THR A 52 34.46 -14.41 5.03
C THR A 52 35.49 -14.63 3.94
N VAL A 53 35.85 -13.57 3.23
CA VAL A 53 36.83 -13.65 2.14
C VAL A 53 38.22 -13.39 2.75
N GLY A 54 39.14 -14.34 2.60
CA GLY A 54 40.56 -14.12 2.93
C GLY A 54 41.20 -13.14 1.94
N ASP A 55 42.54 -13.06 1.93
CA ASP A 55 43.40 -12.10 1.18
C ASP A 55 43.29 -12.13 -0.39
N SER A 56 42.17 -12.63 -0.93
CA SER A 56 41.79 -12.72 -2.36
C SER A 56 40.71 -11.70 -2.72
N SER A 57 40.59 -11.32 -3.99
CA SER A 57 39.51 -10.44 -4.44
C SER A 57 38.11 -11.07 -4.24
N ILE A 58 37.17 -10.26 -3.74
CA ILE A 58 35.76 -10.62 -3.58
C ILE A 58 35.12 -10.70 -4.97
N ASN A 59 34.48 -11.84 -5.23
CA ASN A 59 33.74 -12.13 -6.44
C ASN A 59 32.41 -12.79 -6.07
N VAL A 60 31.31 -12.04 -6.11
CA VAL A 60 29.96 -12.52 -5.75
C VAL A 60 28.91 -12.03 -6.74
N ASN A 61 27.87 -12.82 -6.93
CA ASN A 61 26.70 -12.48 -7.75
C ASN A 61 25.45 -13.11 -7.11
N GLY A 62 24.59 -12.29 -6.54
CA GLY A 62 23.43 -12.73 -5.75
C GLY A 62 22.64 -11.56 -5.18
N LYS A 63 22.04 -11.75 -4.01
CA LYS A 63 21.32 -10.71 -3.26
C LYS A 63 22.02 -10.50 -1.93
N TYR A 64 22.78 -9.42 -1.83
CA TYR A 64 23.72 -9.22 -0.73
C TYR A 64 23.66 -7.83 -0.13
N GLU A 65 24.17 -7.72 1.08
CA GLU A 65 24.50 -6.46 1.77
C GLU A 65 25.99 -6.46 2.12
N LEU A 66 26.60 -5.27 2.15
CA LEU A 66 27.99 -5.11 2.59
C LEU A 66 28.05 -4.76 4.08
N TYR A 67 28.90 -5.48 4.82
CA TYR A 67 29.22 -5.15 6.21
C TYR A 67 30.56 -4.40 6.27
N PHE A 68 30.55 -3.28 6.99
CA PHE A 68 31.70 -2.42 7.27
C PHE A 68 32.01 -2.53 8.76
N ASP A 69 33.27 -2.79 9.11
CA ASP A 69 33.70 -3.10 10.48
C ASP A 69 34.02 -1.87 11.36
N GLY A 70 34.03 -0.67 10.78
CA GLY A 70 34.35 0.58 11.47
C GLY A 70 35.84 0.88 11.64
N LEU A 71 36.74 0.08 11.06
CA LEU A 71 38.19 0.24 11.21
C LEU A 71 38.84 0.81 9.95
N ASP A 72 38.67 0.16 8.81
CA ASP A 72 39.27 0.58 7.53
C ASP A 72 38.51 0.14 6.27
N ASP A 73 37.28 -0.33 6.43
CA ASP A 73 36.36 -0.73 5.36
C ASP A 73 35.73 0.46 4.63
N TYR A 74 35.82 0.49 3.30
CA TYR A 74 35.14 1.49 2.47
C TYR A 74 35.00 1.06 1.00
N ALA A 75 34.13 1.75 0.27
CA ALA A 75 34.15 1.78 -1.19
C ALA A 75 34.44 3.20 -1.69
N GLU A 76 35.16 3.34 -2.81
CA GLU A 76 35.41 4.66 -3.41
C GLU A 76 35.52 4.63 -4.94
N GLU A 77 35.19 5.77 -5.55
CA GLU A 77 35.41 6.08 -6.96
C GLU A 77 35.85 7.55 -7.11
N PRO A 78 36.37 7.96 -8.28
CA PRO A 78 36.57 9.38 -8.58
C PRO A 78 35.30 10.21 -8.37
N TYR A 79 35.46 11.50 -8.12
CA TYR A 79 34.33 12.41 -7.87
C TYR A 79 33.23 12.30 -8.95
N VAL A 80 31.97 12.27 -8.51
CA VAL A 80 30.78 12.08 -9.36
C VAL A 80 29.90 13.34 -9.35
N ILE A 81 29.69 13.91 -8.16
CA ILE A 81 28.91 15.13 -7.98
C ILE A 81 29.79 16.31 -8.35
N ASP A 82 29.43 17.00 -9.44
CA ASP A 82 30.14 18.18 -9.93
C ASP A 82 29.15 19.30 -10.26
N SER A 83 29.11 20.32 -9.41
CA SER A 83 28.40 21.58 -9.66
C SER A 83 26.89 21.43 -9.93
N TRP A 84 26.29 20.30 -9.52
CA TRP A 84 24.87 20.00 -9.75
C TRP A 84 23.97 20.93 -8.94
N GLU A 85 22.90 21.39 -9.59
CA GLU A 85 21.84 22.17 -8.93
C GLU A 85 21.04 21.31 -7.95
N GLU A 86 20.77 20.07 -8.37
CA GLU A 86 20.00 19.11 -7.60
C GLU A 86 20.76 17.80 -7.38
N VAL A 87 20.54 17.17 -6.22
CA VAL A 87 21.13 15.88 -5.88
C VAL A 87 20.28 15.15 -4.86
N SER A 88 20.23 13.82 -4.95
CA SER A 88 19.74 12.95 -3.87
C SER A 88 20.70 11.80 -3.63
N ILE A 89 21.05 11.56 -2.37
CA ILE A 89 21.73 10.33 -1.93
C ILE A 89 20.76 9.54 -1.07
N MET A 90 20.66 8.24 -1.31
CA MET A 90 19.86 7.34 -0.49
C MET A 90 20.52 5.98 -0.30
N ALA A 91 20.35 5.38 0.88
CA ALA A 91 20.82 4.03 1.17
C ALA A 91 20.02 3.42 2.32
N TRP A 92 19.99 2.08 2.39
CA TRP A 92 19.62 1.36 3.59
C TRP A 92 20.85 1.20 4.48
N ILE A 93 20.70 1.43 5.78
CA ILE A 93 21.75 1.18 6.77
C ILE A 93 21.23 0.39 7.97
N LYS A 94 22.07 -0.47 8.54
CA LYS A 94 21.83 -1.19 9.79
C LYS A 94 23.07 -1.06 10.67
N LEU A 95 22.96 -0.31 11.76
CA LEU A 95 24.11 -0.04 12.64
C LEU A 95 24.52 -1.29 13.40
N ASP A 96 25.82 -1.54 13.51
CA ASP A 96 26.33 -2.57 14.41
C ASP A 96 26.05 -2.20 15.88
N SER A 97 25.91 -3.20 16.72
CA SER A 97 25.83 -3.05 18.18
C SER A 97 26.96 -2.22 18.79
N LEU A 98 28.16 -2.24 18.20
CA LEU A 98 29.36 -1.54 18.65
C LEU A 98 29.54 -0.15 18.01
N SER A 99 28.54 0.35 17.28
CA SER A 99 28.59 1.67 16.66
C SER A 99 28.46 2.81 17.70
N GLU A 100 29.58 3.48 18.02
CA GLU A 100 29.64 4.51 19.09
C GLU A 100 30.18 5.89 18.64
N ASP A 101 31.04 5.95 17.63
CA ASP A 101 31.71 7.18 17.18
C ASP A 101 30.99 7.91 16.03
N VAL A 102 31.55 9.05 15.61
CA VAL A 102 31.14 9.71 14.36
C VAL A 102 31.62 8.90 13.17
N GLN A 103 30.70 8.54 12.28
CA GLN A 103 30.96 7.68 11.13
C GLN A 103 30.33 8.26 9.87
N ILE A 104 30.85 7.91 8.70
CA ILE A 104 30.38 8.43 7.41
C ILE A 104 29.72 7.32 6.61
N ILE A 105 28.48 7.58 6.20
CA ILE A 105 27.69 6.61 5.43
C ILE A 105 28.11 6.67 3.97
N ALA A 106 27.98 7.84 3.33
CA ALA A 106 28.36 8.02 1.93
C ALA A 106 28.39 9.50 1.51
N GLY A 107 29.18 9.83 0.49
CA GLY A 107 29.13 11.12 -0.21
C GLY A 107 30.48 11.64 -0.70
N GLN A 108 30.52 12.95 -0.95
CA GLN A 108 31.70 13.75 -1.24
C GLN A 108 31.82 14.89 -0.21
N ARG A 109 32.99 15.53 -0.09
CA ARG A 109 33.23 16.56 0.95
C ARG A 109 32.21 17.72 0.88
N ALA A 110 31.73 18.07 -0.32
CA ALA A 110 30.67 19.06 -0.49
C ALA A 110 29.24 18.53 -0.26
N PHE A 111 29.00 17.21 -0.26
CA PHE A 111 27.67 16.63 -0.05
C PHE A 111 27.75 15.19 0.50
N TYR A 112 27.47 14.98 1.79
CA TYR A 112 27.60 13.66 2.43
C TYR A 112 26.64 13.42 3.60
N LEU A 113 26.47 12.14 3.94
CA LEU A 113 25.71 11.63 5.07
C LEU A 113 26.64 11.12 6.18
N GLN A 114 26.31 11.46 7.42
CA GLN A 114 27.07 11.13 8.63
C GLN A 114 26.15 10.52 9.68
N LEU A 115 26.64 9.49 10.37
CA LEU A 115 26.12 9.03 11.66
C LEU A 115 26.87 9.77 12.77
N ASN A 116 26.14 10.42 13.66
CA ASN A 116 26.70 11.06 14.85
C ASN A 116 26.88 10.05 15.97
N ALA A 117 27.77 10.33 16.93
CA ALA A 117 28.01 9.49 18.10
C ALA A 117 26.74 9.20 18.94
N ASN A 118 25.75 10.10 18.93
CA ASN A 118 24.46 9.88 19.59
C ASN A 118 23.45 9.06 18.74
N LYS A 119 23.88 8.52 17.59
CA LYS A 119 23.09 7.75 16.62
C LYS A 119 22.03 8.56 15.85
N SER A 120 22.08 9.89 15.90
CA SER A 120 21.34 10.72 14.93
C SER A 120 22.08 10.77 13.58
N ILE A 121 21.34 11.04 12.50
CA ILE A 121 21.91 11.23 11.17
C ILE A 121 22.10 12.72 10.90
N SER A 122 23.22 13.09 10.30
CA SER A 122 23.43 14.43 9.75
C SER A 122 23.72 14.38 8.27
N ALA A 123 23.17 15.36 7.56
CA ALA A 123 23.44 15.58 6.15
C ALA A 123 24.15 16.91 5.98
N PHE A 124 25.19 16.92 5.16
CA PHE A 124 25.99 18.09 4.84
C PHE A 124 25.83 18.44 3.37
N ALA A 125 25.63 19.72 3.08
CA ALA A 125 25.61 20.28 1.73
C ALA A 125 26.37 21.61 1.76
N ASN A 126 27.56 21.68 1.15
CA ASN A 126 28.49 22.79 1.29
C ASN A 126 28.77 23.07 2.79
N SER A 127 28.59 24.32 3.25
CA SER A 127 28.77 24.73 4.66
C SER A 127 27.53 24.52 5.54
N LYS A 128 26.59 23.68 5.10
CA LYS A 128 25.25 23.60 5.67
C LYS A 128 24.97 22.19 6.18
N THR A 129 24.47 22.11 7.41
CA THR A 129 24.14 20.84 8.07
C THR A 129 22.65 20.77 8.40
N LEU A 130 22.09 19.56 8.28
CA LEU A 130 20.84 19.10 8.87
C LEU A 130 21.13 17.95 9.81
N THR A 131 20.37 17.81 10.89
CA THR A 131 20.48 16.69 11.83
C THR A 131 19.08 16.15 12.11
N SER A 132 18.91 14.82 12.05
CA SER A 132 17.65 14.15 12.33
C SER A 132 17.24 14.30 13.79
N LYS A 133 15.94 14.17 14.06
CA LYS A 133 15.42 14.13 15.43
C LYS A 133 15.48 12.71 15.98
N THR A 134 15.24 11.74 15.11
CA THR A 134 15.31 10.32 15.43
C THR A 134 16.76 9.90 15.69
N LEU A 135 16.96 9.18 16.80
CA LEU A 135 18.17 8.44 17.11
C LEU A 135 17.94 6.99 16.65
N LEU A 136 18.88 6.43 15.88
CA LEU A 136 18.73 5.09 15.34
C LEU A 136 19.04 4.03 16.41
N ASN A 137 18.27 2.93 16.36
CA ASN A 137 18.61 1.72 17.10
C ASN A 137 19.71 0.94 16.36
N THR A 138 20.51 0.20 17.11
CA THR A 138 21.44 -0.79 16.53
C THR A 138 20.69 -2.05 16.14
N ASN A 139 21.22 -2.80 15.17
CA ASN A 139 20.61 -4.02 14.62
C ASN A 139 19.19 -3.81 14.07
N GLN A 140 18.89 -2.61 13.55
CA GLN A 140 17.64 -2.29 12.86
C GLN A 140 17.95 -1.57 11.55
N TRP A 141 17.25 -1.95 10.48
CA TRP A 141 17.33 -1.29 9.18
C TRP A 141 16.61 0.05 9.16
N TYR A 142 17.30 1.07 8.65
CA TYR A 142 16.73 2.39 8.36
C TYR A 142 17.07 2.80 6.94
N GLN A 143 16.10 3.37 6.24
CA GLN A 143 16.33 4.01 4.96
C GLN A 143 16.68 5.47 5.19
N ILE A 144 17.87 5.90 4.77
CA ILE A 144 18.35 7.26 4.93
C ILE A 144 18.37 7.93 3.56
N THR A 145 17.73 9.09 3.44
CA THR A 145 17.77 9.89 2.20
C THR A 145 18.06 11.34 2.50
N VAL A 146 18.90 11.95 1.68
CA VAL A 146 19.08 13.40 1.65
C VAL A 146 18.79 13.90 0.24
N THR A 147 18.05 15.01 0.14
CA THR A 147 17.76 15.70 -1.11
C THR A 147 18.19 17.16 -1.01
N HIS A 148 18.81 17.70 -2.05
CA HIS A 148 19.15 19.10 -2.16
C HIS A 148 18.75 19.65 -3.52
N LYS A 149 18.07 20.80 -3.52
CA LYS A 149 17.94 21.71 -4.67
C LYS A 149 17.98 23.17 -4.17
N PRO A 150 18.07 24.19 -5.04
CA PRO A 150 18.07 25.58 -4.60
C PRO A 150 16.87 25.89 -3.69
N ASN A 151 17.14 26.43 -2.51
CA ASN A 151 16.16 26.79 -1.48
C ASN A 151 15.45 25.62 -0.77
N ASP A 152 15.83 24.36 -1.03
CA ASP A 152 15.21 23.17 -0.42
C ASP A 152 16.25 22.07 -0.15
N PHE A 153 16.63 21.92 1.12
CA PHE A 153 17.52 20.86 1.60
C PHE A 153 16.80 20.07 2.68
N LYS A 154 16.69 18.75 2.50
CA LYS A 154 15.89 17.87 3.37
C LYS A 154 16.63 16.57 3.67
N LEU A 155 16.48 16.11 4.90
CA LEU A 155 16.93 14.82 5.40
C LEU A 155 15.72 14.00 5.81
N TYR A 156 15.69 12.75 5.36
CA TYR A 156 14.61 11.80 5.58
C TYR A 156 15.14 10.54 6.27
N ILE A 157 14.31 9.97 7.16
CA ILE A 157 14.49 8.63 7.72
C ILE A 157 13.21 7.84 7.43
N ASN A 158 13.34 6.66 6.82
CA ASN A 158 12.25 5.81 6.38
C ASN A 158 11.22 6.55 5.48
N GLY A 159 11.66 7.60 4.75
CA GLY A 159 10.80 8.42 3.89
C GLY A 159 9.99 9.53 4.59
N GLU A 160 10.14 9.67 5.90
CA GLU A 160 9.58 10.79 6.69
C GLU A 160 10.61 11.91 6.80
N ALA A 161 10.19 13.16 6.65
CA ALA A 161 11.11 14.30 6.68
C ALA A 161 11.47 14.66 8.13
N GLU A 162 12.73 14.46 8.50
CA GLU A 162 13.21 14.66 9.87
C GLU A 162 13.76 16.08 10.08
N ALA A 163 14.38 16.63 9.05
CA ALA A 163 14.94 17.97 9.07
C ALA A 163 14.85 18.63 7.69
N THR A 164 14.56 19.92 7.67
CA THR A 164 14.45 20.73 6.46
C THR A 164 15.10 22.09 6.68
N ARG A 165 15.65 22.65 5.61
CA ARG A 165 16.20 24.00 5.65
C ARG A 165 16.23 24.62 4.27
N SER A 166 15.92 25.91 4.19
CA SER A 166 16.17 26.67 2.99
C SER A 166 17.67 26.91 2.82
N THR A 167 18.24 26.49 1.69
CA THR A 167 19.60 26.83 1.30
C THR A 167 19.58 28.19 0.59
N ALA A 168 20.55 29.07 0.84
CA ALA A 168 20.70 30.23 -0.03
C ALA A 168 21.05 29.70 -1.43
N SER A 169 20.14 29.86 -2.40
CA SER A 169 20.21 29.44 -3.81
C SER A 169 21.64 29.23 -4.34
N ARG A 170 22.19 28.02 -4.16
CA ARG A 170 23.51 27.62 -4.63
C ARG A 170 23.51 26.15 -4.95
N ASN A 171 24.18 25.81 -6.04
CA ASN A 171 24.51 24.44 -6.43
C ASN A 171 25.39 23.79 -5.36
N ILE A 172 25.53 22.47 -5.41
CA ILE A 172 26.63 21.80 -4.70
C ILE A 172 27.94 22.35 -5.28
N GLN A 173 28.86 22.77 -4.42
CA GLN A 173 30.14 23.34 -4.85
C GLN A 173 30.99 22.27 -5.55
N HIS A 174 31.69 22.67 -6.61
CA HIS A 174 32.71 21.83 -7.24
C HIS A 174 33.70 21.31 -6.19
N ASP A 175 33.90 20.00 -6.20
CA ASP A 175 34.69 19.28 -5.21
C ASP A 175 35.30 18.03 -5.85
N THR A 176 36.63 17.95 -5.82
CA THR A 176 37.40 16.87 -6.45
C THR A 176 37.76 15.75 -5.49
N SER A 177 37.20 15.73 -4.26
CA SER A 177 37.35 14.56 -3.38
C SER A 177 36.63 13.36 -4.00
N ASN A 178 37.21 12.18 -3.86
CA ASN A 178 36.56 10.94 -4.27
C ASN A 178 35.15 10.82 -3.67
N PHE A 179 34.27 10.15 -4.40
CA PHE A 179 32.99 9.73 -3.86
C PHE A 179 33.24 8.47 -3.03
N THR A 180 32.83 8.48 -1.76
CA THR A 180 33.10 7.38 -0.82
C THR A 180 31.82 6.84 -0.21
N ILE A 181 31.82 5.55 0.11
CA ILE A 181 30.83 4.85 0.93
C ILE A 181 31.60 4.23 2.10
N GLY A 182 31.17 4.48 3.33
CA GLY A 182 31.78 3.92 4.52
C GLY A 182 32.98 4.66 5.10
N LYS A 183 33.43 5.80 4.55
CA LYS A 183 34.50 6.65 5.14
C LYS A 183 34.38 8.13 4.79
N TYR A 184 35.09 8.99 5.52
CA TYR A 184 35.17 10.41 5.18
C TYR A 184 35.82 10.65 3.81
N PRO A 185 35.26 11.49 2.92
CA PRO A 185 35.76 11.64 1.56
C PRO A 185 37.19 12.19 1.42
N SER A 186 37.72 12.89 2.43
CA SER A 186 39.01 13.61 2.32
C SER A 186 40.18 12.95 3.05
N ASN A 187 39.94 11.94 3.88
CA ASN A 187 40.98 11.25 4.63
C ASN A 187 40.50 9.87 5.09
N SER A 188 41.44 9.08 5.60
CA SER A 188 41.20 7.73 6.13
C SER A 188 40.70 7.79 7.58
N SER A 189 39.48 8.29 7.80
CA SER A 189 38.85 8.33 9.13
C SER A 189 37.32 8.22 9.08
N ASN A 190 36.71 8.07 10.26
CA ASN A 190 35.26 8.02 10.47
C ASN A 190 34.59 6.89 9.67
N TYR A 191 35.20 5.71 9.73
CA TYR A 191 34.72 4.52 9.05
C TYR A 191 33.35 4.07 9.60
N PHE A 192 32.48 3.61 8.72
CA PHE A 192 31.16 3.13 9.10
C PHE A 192 31.25 1.75 9.75
N ASN A 193 30.47 1.54 10.82
CA ASN A 193 30.36 0.25 11.50
C ASN A 193 28.91 -0.25 11.42
N GLY A 194 28.65 -1.16 10.48
CA GLY A 194 27.32 -1.68 10.21
C GLY A 194 27.16 -2.17 8.78
N SER A 195 25.93 -2.48 8.39
CA SER A 195 25.60 -2.92 7.03
C SER A 195 25.03 -1.78 6.20
N ILE A 196 25.42 -1.70 4.92
CA ILE A 196 24.86 -0.79 3.92
C ILE A 196 24.33 -1.62 2.75
N ASP A 197 23.16 -1.22 2.25
CA ASP A 197 22.54 -1.83 1.09
C ASP A 197 21.84 -0.78 0.21
N GLU A 198 21.62 -1.10 -1.07
CA GLU A 198 20.78 -0.34 -2.00
C GLU A 198 21.13 1.15 -2.10
N PHE A 199 22.42 1.44 -2.26
CA PHE A 199 22.91 2.80 -2.41
C PHE A 199 22.52 3.36 -3.78
N ARG A 200 21.91 4.56 -3.80
CA ARG A 200 21.53 5.26 -5.03
C ARG A 200 21.92 6.75 -4.96
N LEU A 201 22.43 7.26 -6.09
CA LEU A 201 22.75 8.68 -6.30
C LEU A 201 21.97 9.21 -7.50
N PHE A 202 21.20 10.27 -7.30
CA PHE A 202 20.46 10.96 -8.36
C PHE A 202 21.02 12.37 -8.57
N ASN A 203 21.07 12.86 -9.81
CA ASN A 203 21.32 14.28 -10.13
C ASN A 203 20.03 15.12 -10.14
N LYS A 204 19.04 14.68 -9.36
CA LYS A 204 17.72 15.28 -9.17
C LYS A 204 17.39 15.26 -7.69
N ALA A 205 16.70 16.28 -7.20
CA ALA A 205 16.12 16.28 -5.87
C ALA A 205 14.79 15.53 -5.94
N LEU A 206 14.79 14.29 -5.48
CA LEU A 206 13.60 13.44 -5.50
C LEU A 206 12.45 14.11 -4.73
N SER A 207 11.26 14.09 -5.30
CA SER A 207 10.07 14.49 -4.57
C SER A 207 9.77 13.49 -3.45
N SER A 208 9.03 13.90 -2.41
CA SER A 208 8.60 12.95 -1.38
C SER A 208 7.74 11.82 -1.95
N ASN A 209 7.01 12.06 -3.06
CA ASN A 209 6.18 11.05 -3.71
C ASN A 209 7.05 10.04 -4.49
N GLU A 210 8.03 10.51 -5.26
CA GLU A 210 9.02 9.67 -5.94
C GLU A 210 9.82 8.82 -4.93
N LEU A 211 10.36 9.46 -3.89
CA LEU A 211 11.13 8.81 -2.82
C LEU A 211 10.34 7.66 -2.17
N ARG A 212 9.11 7.93 -1.74
CA ARG A 212 8.29 6.94 -1.04
C ARG A 212 7.91 5.75 -1.93
N LYS A 213 7.90 5.93 -3.26
CA LYS A 213 7.68 4.87 -4.24
C LYS A 213 8.89 3.95 -4.44
N ILE A 214 10.09 4.34 -4.00
CA ILE A 214 11.34 3.58 -4.24
C ILE A 214 12.00 3.01 -2.98
N ILE A 215 11.60 3.42 -1.77
CA ILE A 215 12.28 3.01 -0.52
C ILE A 215 12.20 1.50 -0.25
N TYR A 216 11.03 0.89 -0.46
CA TYR A 216 10.74 -0.50 -0.06
C TYR A 216 10.76 -1.48 -1.24
N GLN A 217 11.52 -1.17 -2.30
CA GLN A 217 11.73 -2.05 -3.45
C GLN A 217 12.98 -1.65 -4.23
N GLU A 218 13.51 -2.59 -5.01
CA GLU A 218 14.47 -2.29 -6.07
C GLU A 218 13.80 -1.58 -7.24
N ILE A 219 14.61 -0.90 -8.06
CA ILE A 219 14.18 -0.21 -9.28
C ILE A 219 14.85 -0.80 -10.52
N GLU A 220 14.16 -0.73 -11.66
CA GLU A 220 14.63 -1.20 -12.96
C GLU A 220 14.42 -0.13 -14.06
N ASP A 221 15.25 -0.17 -15.09
CA ASP A 221 15.07 0.65 -16.29
C ASP A 221 13.96 0.06 -17.16
N ASN A 222 12.94 0.86 -17.45
CA ASN A 222 11.86 0.54 -18.36
C ASN A 222 11.85 1.56 -19.51
N ASN A 223 12.75 1.38 -20.48
CA ASN A 223 12.92 2.25 -21.64
C ASN A 223 13.19 3.72 -21.27
N GLY A 224 14.16 3.96 -20.38
CA GLY A 224 14.56 5.29 -19.92
C GLY A 224 13.69 5.85 -18.79
N ILE A 225 12.81 5.04 -18.20
CA ILE A 225 11.91 5.43 -17.10
C ILE A 225 12.16 4.53 -15.90
N VAL A 226 12.29 5.11 -14.71
CA VAL A 226 12.42 4.35 -13.47
C VAL A 226 11.12 3.60 -13.17
N LYS A 227 11.22 2.30 -12.94
CA LYS A 227 10.09 1.42 -12.60
C LYS A 227 10.40 0.61 -11.34
N GLY A 228 9.39 0.35 -10.52
CA GLY A 228 9.52 -0.55 -9.37
C GLY A 228 9.59 -2.02 -9.80
N SER A 229 10.48 -2.78 -9.18
CA SER A 229 10.64 -4.23 -9.43
C SER A 229 9.57 -5.08 -8.72
N VAL A 230 9.12 -4.66 -7.53
CA VAL A 230 8.12 -5.36 -6.71
C VAL A 230 6.72 -4.93 -7.11
N LEU A 231 6.51 -3.61 -7.19
CA LEU A 231 5.29 -3.00 -7.72
C LEU A 231 5.59 -2.56 -9.14
N PRO A 232 5.08 -3.26 -10.18
CA PRO A 232 5.47 -3.07 -11.57
C PRO A 232 4.85 -1.80 -12.20
N LYS A 233 5.08 -0.64 -11.58
CA LYS A 233 4.61 0.69 -12.00
C LYS A 233 5.79 1.64 -12.15
N ASN A 234 5.69 2.54 -13.12
CA ASN A 234 6.65 3.62 -13.31
C ASN A 234 6.61 4.57 -12.11
N ILE A 235 7.79 4.89 -11.57
CA ILE A 235 7.95 5.87 -10.50
C ILE A 235 7.58 7.24 -11.05
N THR A 236 6.72 7.94 -10.32
CA THR A 236 6.13 9.20 -10.75
C THR A 236 6.01 10.16 -9.58
N ASP A 237 6.12 11.45 -9.83
CA ASP A 237 5.68 12.51 -8.94
C ASP A 237 4.21 12.84 -9.24
N PHE A 238 3.31 12.48 -8.33
CA PHE A 238 1.87 12.69 -8.51
C PHE A 238 1.40 13.99 -7.86
N ASN A 239 0.60 14.72 -8.61
CA ASN A 239 -0.08 15.92 -8.17
C ASN A 239 -1.58 15.63 -7.99
N GLU A 240 -2.01 15.55 -6.72
CA GLU A 240 -3.41 15.25 -6.35
C GLU A 240 -4.40 16.31 -6.85
N GLU A 241 -4.01 17.59 -6.91
CA GLU A 241 -4.90 18.70 -7.30
C GLU A 241 -5.26 18.66 -8.79
N THR A 242 -4.27 18.31 -9.62
CA THR A 242 -4.44 18.22 -11.08
C THR A 242 -4.73 16.81 -11.57
N ASN A 243 -4.61 15.80 -10.68
CA ASN A 243 -4.66 14.38 -11.00
C ASN A 243 -3.71 14.00 -12.15
N THR A 244 -2.48 14.52 -12.10
CA THR A 244 -1.43 14.26 -13.11
C THR A 244 -0.18 13.67 -12.48
N SER A 245 0.56 12.87 -13.26
CA SER A 245 1.80 12.22 -12.84
C SER A 245 2.94 12.63 -13.77
N THR A 246 4.06 13.05 -13.20
CA THR A 246 5.32 13.26 -13.95
C THR A 246 6.24 12.07 -13.72
N VAL A 247 6.72 11.43 -14.78
CA VAL A 247 7.62 10.26 -14.66
C VAL A 247 9.00 10.66 -14.15
N LEU A 248 9.66 9.77 -13.40
CA LEU A 248 11.07 9.89 -13.04
C LEU A 248 11.94 9.26 -14.14
N PRO A 249 12.73 10.05 -14.90
CA PRO A 249 13.62 9.52 -15.93
C PRO A 249 14.76 8.68 -15.34
N TRP A 250 15.11 7.58 -15.99
CA TRP A 250 16.24 6.72 -15.58
C TRP A 250 17.57 7.47 -15.65
N GLU A 251 17.73 8.38 -16.62
CA GLU A 251 18.94 9.19 -16.78
C GLU A 251 19.29 10.04 -15.55
N ASN A 252 18.33 10.28 -14.65
CA ASN A 252 18.60 11.00 -13.41
C ASN A 252 19.35 10.14 -12.37
N LEU A 253 19.26 8.81 -12.46
CA LEU A 253 20.01 7.88 -11.62
C LEU A 253 21.45 7.79 -12.13
N LYS A 254 22.41 8.27 -11.33
CA LYS A 254 23.82 8.33 -11.71
C LYS A 254 24.64 7.18 -11.17
N ARG A 255 24.29 6.66 -10.00
CA ARG A 255 24.85 5.43 -9.41
C ARG A 255 23.75 4.62 -8.76
N TYR A 256 23.83 3.30 -8.92
CA TYR A 256 23.00 2.35 -8.22
C TYR A 256 23.80 1.11 -7.83
N TYR A 257 24.32 1.12 -6.61
CA TYR A 257 25.01 -0.03 -6.03
C TYR A 257 24.02 -0.83 -5.19
N ARG A 258 23.50 -1.90 -5.79
CA ARG A 258 22.65 -2.91 -5.12
C ARG A 258 23.41 -3.82 -4.17
N MET A 259 24.74 -3.77 -4.18
CA MET A 259 25.62 -4.69 -3.44
C MET A 259 25.52 -6.18 -3.88
N ASP A 260 24.68 -6.48 -4.86
CA ASP A 260 24.43 -7.81 -5.45
C ASP A 260 25.62 -8.44 -6.20
N VAL A 261 26.36 -7.61 -6.95
CA VAL A 261 27.41 -8.07 -7.86
C VAL A 261 28.70 -7.32 -7.55
N ILE A 262 29.72 -8.09 -7.19
CA ILE A 262 31.08 -7.62 -6.93
C ILE A 262 32.01 -8.47 -7.76
N GLU A 263 32.83 -7.85 -8.60
CA GLU A 263 33.84 -8.54 -9.40
C GLU A 263 35.19 -7.86 -9.15
N ASP A 264 36.19 -8.64 -8.75
CA ASP A 264 37.53 -8.14 -8.43
C ASP A 264 37.57 -6.93 -7.48
N ASN A 265 36.79 -6.99 -6.39
CA ASN A 265 36.62 -5.89 -5.43
C ASN A 265 36.00 -4.61 -6.06
N VAL A 266 35.19 -4.74 -7.10
CA VAL A 266 34.52 -3.61 -7.75
C VAL A 266 33.00 -3.82 -7.71
N LEU A 267 32.28 -2.82 -7.20
CA LEU A 267 30.82 -2.83 -7.16
C LEU A 267 30.23 -2.60 -8.55
N TYR A 268 29.26 -3.43 -8.93
CA TYR A 268 28.52 -3.23 -10.16
C TYR A 268 27.53 -2.07 -10.05
N ASP A 269 27.63 -1.09 -10.95
CA ASP A 269 26.68 0.02 -11.06
C ASP A 269 25.47 -0.40 -11.91
N SER A 270 24.34 -0.64 -11.25
CA SER A 270 23.09 -1.03 -11.92
C SER A 270 22.42 0.11 -12.69
N ALA A 271 22.87 1.37 -12.53
CA ALA A 271 22.32 2.52 -13.24
C ALA A 271 22.82 2.61 -14.69
N ASN A 272 24.05 2.15 -14.92
CA ASN A 272 24.75 2.31 -16.18
C ASN A 272 25.14 0.94 -16.75
N VAL A 273 24.56 0.57 -17.88
CA VAL A 273 25.01 -0.60 -18.65
C VAL A 273 26.28 -0.18 -19.40
N ILE A 274 27.46 -0.27 -18.77
CA ILE A 274 28.71 0.12 -19.43
C ILE A 274 29.72 -1.03 -19.36
N SER A 275 30.31 -1.30 -20.53
CA SER A 275 31.36 -2.28 -20.83
C SER A 275 32.78 -1.79 -20.46
N ASP A 276 32.93 -0.89 -19.48
CA ASP A 276 34.15 -0.12 -19.26
C ASP A 276 34.53 -0.11 -17.76
N ASN A 277 35.67 -0.73 -17.45
CA ASN A 277 36.23 -0.91 -16.10
C ASN A 277 36.69 0.40 -15.41
N THR A 278 36.23 1.57 -15.84
CA THR A 278 36.79 2.87 -15.42
C THR A 278 35.88 3.70 -14.51
N ILE A 279 34.62 3.31 -14.28
CA ILE A 279 33.65 4.11 -13.50
C ILE A 279 32.86 3.22 -12.52
N HIS A 280 33.54 2.65 -11.54
CA HIS A 280 32.91 1.83 -10.51
C HIS A 280 33.57 2.09 -9.16
N ALA A 281 32.79 1.95 -8.09
CA ALA A 281 33.31 2.01 -6.74
C ALA A 281 34.12 0.74 -6.42
N LYS A 282 35.41 0.92 -6.13
CA LYS A 282 36.28 -0.16 -5.65
C LYS A 282 36.11 -0.30 -4.14
N ILE A 283 35.93 -1.52 -3.66
CA ILE A 283 35.89 -1.83 -2.22
C ILE A 283 37.30 -2.10 -1.70
N HIS A 284 37.52 -1.70 -0.45
CA HIS A 284 38.78 -1.79 0.26
C HIS A 284 38.52 -2.43 1.62
N ASN A 285 39.32 -3.44 1.96
CA ASN A 285 39.36 -4.16 3.23
C ASN A 285 38.08 -4.89 3.65
N ILE A 286 36.96 -4.73 2.94
CA ILE A 286 35.74 -5.50 3.17
C ILE A 286 36.05 -7.00 3.20
N GLU A 287 35.82 -7.65 4.34
CA GLU A 287 36.00 -9.10 4.49
C GLU A 287 34.68 -9.88 4.51
N THR A 288 33.57 -9.19 4.77
CA THR A 288 32.27 -9.81 5.04
C THR A 288 31.17 -9.30 4.10
N VAL A 289 30.58 -10.23 3.36
CA VAL A 289 29.34 -10.03 2.59
C VAL A 289 28.25 -10.91 3.20
N LYS A 290 27.05 -10.35 3.41
CA LYS A 290 25.89 -11.06 4.01
C LYS A 290 24.74 -11.12 3.02
N GLU A 291 23.83 -12.08 3.19
CA GLU A 291 22.57 -12.09 2.42
C GLU A 291 21.76 -10.82 2.70
N GLN A 292 21.16 -10.26 1.65
CA GLN A 292 20.31 -9.08 1.75
C GLN A 292 19.17 -9.31 2.76
N SER A 293 19.09 -8.42 3.75
CA SER A 293 18.10 -8.49 4.83
C SER A 293 17.21 -7.25 4.94
N ALA A 294 17.48 -6.18 4.20
CA ALA A 294 16.66 -4.96 4.21
C ALA A 294 15.19 -5.24 3.80
N PRO A 295 14.19 -4.58 4.43
CA PRO A 295 12.77 -4.92 4.26
C PRO A 295 12.16 -4.35 2.97
N MET A 296 12.61 -4.80 1.80
CA MET A 296 12.18 -4.31 0.49
C MET A 296 11.59 -5.40 -0.43
N PRO A 297 10.37 -5.89 -0.20
CA PRO A 297 9.34 -5.33 0.68
C PRO A 297 9.36 -5.93 2.10
N PHE A 298 8.47 -5.46 2.98
CA PHE A 298 8.17 -6.20 4.20
C PHE A 298 7.38 -7.47 3.84
N VAL A 299 7.82 -8.62 4.33
CA VAL A 299 7.22 -9.93 4.04
C VAL A 299 6.81 -10.60 5.34
N THR A 300 5.58 -11.11 5.42
CA THR A 300 5.17 -11.83 6.64
C THR A 300 5.96 -13.13 6.77
N THR A 301 6.36 -13.48 7.99
CA THR A 301 7.11 -14.71 8.31
C THR A 301 6.31 -15.69 9.16
N LYS A 302 5.09 -15.30 9.58
CA LYS A 302 4.18 -16.07 10.43
C LYS A 302 2.78 -15.46 10.41
N SER A 303 1.80 -16.19 10.95
CA SER A 303 0.45 -15.70 11.26
C SER A 303 0.45 -14.75 12.47
N GLY A 304 -0.67 -14.03 12.69
CA GLY A 304 -0.85 -13.13 13.84
C GLY A 304 -1.14 -11.68 13.46
N SER A 305 -0.95 -10.74 14.39
CA SER A 305 -1.08 -9.32 14.06
C SER A 305 -0.06 -8.92 13.00
N LEU A 306 -0.41 -7.99 12.11
CA LEU A 306 0.43 -7.61 10.97
C LEU A 306 1.85 -7.20 11.41
N GLU A 307 1.99 -6.40 12.47
CA GLU A 307 3.29 -5.96 12.97
C GLU A 307 4.14 -7.14 13.42
N ASN A 308 3.54 -8.06 14.20
CA ASN A 308 4.23 -9.25 14.66
C ASN A 308 4.58 -10.19 13.51
N ALA A 309 3.69 -10.32 12.52
CA ALA A 309 3.88 -11.15 11.34
C ALA A 309 5.03 -10.64 10.46
N LEU A 310 5.27 -9.32 10.41
CA LEU A 310 6.35 -8.69 9.64
C LEU A 310 7.66 -8.55 10.42
N ASN A 311 7.63 -8.64 11.75
CA ASN A 311 8.79 -8.43 12.60
C ASN A 311 9.79 -9.59 12.53
N ASN A 312 11.05 -9.28 12.20
CA ASN A 312 12.17 -10.21 12.20
C ASN A 312 13.42 -9.55 12.79
N ILE A 313 13.66 -9.78 14.08
CA ILE A 313 14.77 -9.17 14.83
C ILE A 313 16.14 -9.65 14.36
N GLU A 314 16.25 -10.90 13.91
CA GLU A 314 17.52 -11.46 13.42
C GLU A 314 17.96 -10.74 12.15
N LYS A 315 17.02 -10.42 11.26
CA LYS A 315 17.25 -9.62 10.06
C LYS A 315 17.26 -8.11 10.29
N GLY A 316 17.05 -7.65 11.53
CA GLY A 316 16.94 -6.23 11.87
C GLY A 316 15.70 -5.54 11.27
N ILE A 317 14.61 -6.28 11.07
CA ILE A 317 13.35 -5.78 10.55
C ILE A 317 12.37 -5.55 11.70
N ASP A 318 12.00 -4.29 11.93
CA ASP A 318 10.93 -3.90 12.84
C ASP A 318 9.58 -3.87 12.08
N GLY A 319 8.70 -4.82 12.42
CA GLY A 319 7.39 -4.91 11.76
C GLY A 319 6.46 -3.73 12.07
N SER A 320 6.75 -2.95 13.12
CA SER A 320 5.97 -1.75 13.46
C SER A 320 6.21 -0.60 12.46
N ASP A 321 7.36 -0.56 11.79
CA ASP A 321 7.64 0.44 10.75
C ASP A 321 6.66 0.32 9.57
N ALA A 322 6.29 -0.91 9.20
CA ALA A 322 5.37 -1.17 8.11
C ALA A 322 3.95 -0.61 8.35
N VAL A 323 3.53 -0.47 9.61
CA VAL A 323 2.21 0.10 9.97
C VAL A 323 2.28 1.56 10.41
N LYS A 324 3.48 2.05 10.75
CA LYS A 324 3.71 3.45 11.11
C LYS A 324 3.74 4.36 9.88
N TYR A 325 4.38 3.91 8.80
CA TYR A 325 4.57 4.70 7.58
C TYR A 325 3.54 4.34 6.51
N ASN A 326 2.90 5.37 5.94
CA ASN A 326 1.81 5.21 4.97
C ASN A 326 2.24 4.71 3.58
N TRP A 327 3.53 4.47 3.37
CA TRP A 327 4.11 4.10 2.08
C TRP A 327 4.90 2.79 2.13
N SER A 328 4.67 1.96 3.13
CA SER A 328 5.22 0.61 3.14
C SER A 328 4.70 -0.22 1.97
N ILE A 329 5.52 -1.18 1.54
CA ILE A 329 5.14 -2.24 0.61
C ILE A 329 5.10 -3.52 1.42
N VAL A 330 3.95 -4.17 1.47
CA VAL A 330 3.70 -5.34 2.31
C VAL A 330 3.32 -6.54 1.45
N ASN A 331 3.98 -7.67 1.66
CA ASN A 331 3.65 -8.96 1.07
C ASN A 331 3.15 -9.94 2.15
N ILE A 332 1.87 -10.30 2.07
CA ILE A 332 1.23 -11.29 2.94
C ILE A 332 1.42 -12.68 2.34
N LYS A 333 2.31 -13.47 2.97
CA LYS A 333 2.65 -14.85 2.59
C LYS A 333 2.11 -15.94 3.52
N HIS A 334 1.41 -15.54 4.58
CA HIS A 334 0.93 -16.44 5.62
C HIS A 334 -0.55 -16.23 5.84
N ASN A 335 -1.28 -17.33 6.05
CA ASN A 335 -2.69 -17.28 6.42
C ASN A 335 -2.88 -16.76 7.87
N ASP A 336 -4.09 -16.29 8.19
CA ASP A 336 -4.46 -15.73 9.50
C ASP A 336 -3.54 -14.58 9.98
N VAL A 337 -3.12 -13.75 9.03
CA VAL A 337 -2.55 -12.43 9.32
C VAL A 337 -3.71 -11.44 9.46
N TYR A 338 -3.70 -10.62 10.50
CA TYR A 338 -4.79 -9.68 10.75
C TYR A 338 -4.31 -8.30 11.22
N TYR A 339 -5.15 -7.30 10.99
CA TYR A 339 -4.96 -5.96 11.54
C TYR A 339 -6.28 -5.38 12.01
N SER A 340 -6.22 -4.54 13.04
CA SER A 340 -7.39 -4.10 13.81
C SER A 340 -7.45 -2.58 14.01
N ASN A 341 -6.74 -1.81 13.19
CA ASN A 341 -6.76 -0.35 13.20
C ASN A 341 -6.73 0.20 11.76
N THR A 342 -6.82 1.51 11.59
CA THR A 342 -6.63 2.17 10.30
C THR A 342 -5.17 2.06 9.87
N GLN A 343 -4.94 1.59 8.65
CA GLN A 343 -3.62 1.48 8.05
C GLN A 343 -3.62 1.94 6.59
N LYS A 344 -2.44 2.39 6.14
CA LYS A 344 -2.21 2.78 4.76
C LYS A 344 -0.89 2.22 4.27
N HIS A 345 -0.90 1.65 3.07
CA HIS A 345 0.26 1.10 2.39
C HIS A 345 0.39 1.74 1.01
N LEU A 346 1.61 1.84 0.50
CA LEU A 346 1.85 2.17 -0.90
C LEU A 346 1.37 1.01 -1.78
N GLY A 347 1.83 -0.19 -1.45
CA GLY A 347 1.44 -1.41 -2.14
C GLY A 347 1.17 -2.56 -1.18
N LEU A 348 0.21 -3.40 -1.57
CA LEU A 348 -0.14 -4.61 -0.85
C LEU A 348 -0.16 -5.78 -1.83
N ILE A 349 0.54 -6.85 -1.48
CA ILE A 349 0.56 -8.12 -2.19
C ILE A 349 -0.03 -9.16 -1.24
N VAL A 350 -1.03 -9.90 -1.69
CA VAL A 350 -1.61 -11.03 -0.96
C VAL A 350 -1.47 -12.26 -1.83
N ASP A 351 -0.56 -13.16 -1.48
CA ASP A 351 -0.31 -14.39 -2.23
C ASP A 351 -1.52 -15.33 -2.18
N ASN A 352 -1.62 -16.26 -3.13
CA ASN A 352 -2.77 -17.18 -3.21
C ASN A 352 -2.78 -18.18 -2.07
N THR A 353 -1.63 -18.83 -1.84
CA THR A 353 -1.45 -19.87 -0.82
C THR A 353 -0.16 -19.66 -0.05
N ASP A 354 -0.14 -20.09 1.20
CA ASP A 354 1.09 -20.13 2.00
C ASP A 354 1.97 -21.33 1.62
N ALA A 355 3.06 -21.52 2.37
CA ALA A 355 4.01 -22.61 2.14
C ALA A 355 3.39 -24.02 2.26
N ASP A 356 2.29 -24.15 3.01
CA ASP A 356 1.55 -25.39 3.20
C ASP A 356 0.41 -25.56 2.18
N LEU A 357 0.39 -24.72 1.13
CA LEU A 357 -0.67 -24.66 0.11
C LEU A 357 -2.05 -24.29 0.67
N THR A 358 -2.12 -23.67 1.85
CA THR A 358 -3.37 -23.20 2.44
C THR A 358 -3.74 -21.84 1.84
N PRO A 359 -4.99 -21.62 1.40
CA PRO A 359 -5.42 -20.31 0.91
C PRO A 359 -5.19 -19.21 1.93
N ILE A 360 -4.49 -18.15 1.52
CA ILE A 360 -4.15 -17.03 2.40
C ILE A 360 -5.36 -16.12 2.57
N THR A 361 -5.74 -15.88 3.82
CA THR A 361 -6.72 -14.86 4.21
C THR A 361 -6.07 -13.79 5.08
N TYR A 362 -6.08 -12.55 4.59
CA TYR A 362 -5.70 -11.36 5.33
C TYR A 362 -6.95 -10.71 5.93
N VAL A 363 -7.03 -10.59 7.26
CA VAL A 363 -8.26 -10.17 7.96
C VAL A 363 -8.16 -8.72 8.46
N VAL A 364 -9.07 -7.86 8.02
CA VAL A 364 -9.23 -6.49 8.52
C VAL A 364 -10.38 -6.47 9.53
N ARG A 365 -10.08 -6.13 10.78
CA ARG A 365 -11.00 -6.23 11.94
C ARG A 365 -11.33 -4.86 12.52
N ASN A 366 -12.28 -4.83 13.45
CA ASN A 366 -12.65 -3.65 14.25
C ASN A 366 -13.04 -2.42 13.42
N ASP A 367 -13.86 -2.62 12.39
CA ASP A 367 -14.38 -1.52 11.55
C ASP A 367 -13.27 -0.64 10.93
N SER A 368 -12.14 -1.25 10.58
CA SER A 368 -10.92 -0.56 10.20
C SER A 368 -10.82 -0.23 8.71
N GLU A 369 -10.09 0.85 8.40
CA GLU A 369 -9.67 1.20 7.05
C GLU A 369 -8.37 0.45 6.67
N LEU A 370 -8.41 -0.26 5.54
CA LEU A 370 -7.25 -0.71 4.79
C LEU A 370 -7.11 0.17 3.54
N ASN A 371 -6.09 1.02 3.49
CA ASN A 371 -5.85 1.92 2.37
C ASN A 371 -4.65 1.46 1.55
N VAL A 372 -4.88 1.13 0.28
CA VAL A 372 -3.81 0.80 -0.68
C VAL A 372 -3.73 1.93 -1.70
N SER A 373 -2.71 2.76 -1.58
CA SER A 373 -2.66 4.05 -2.27
C SER A 373 -2.15 3.98 -3.71
N TRP A 374 -1.38 2.94 -4.08
CA TRP A 374 -0.75 2.89 -5.39
C TRP A 374 -0.93 1.58 -6.15
N TYR A 375 -0.71 0.42 -5.52
CA TYR A 375 -0.83 -0.87 -6.21
C TYR A 375 -1.30 -2.01 -5.28
N LEU A 376 -2.37 -2.69 -5.69
CA LEU A 376 -2.87 -3.89 -5.03
C LEU A 376 -2.67 -5.11 -5.95
N ASN A 377 -1.91 -6.11 -5.51
CA ASN A 377 -1.88 -7.42 -6.13
C ASN A 377 -2.57 -8.44 -5.21
N LEU A 378 -3.81 -8.78 -5.54
CA LEU A 378 -4.68 -9.64 -4.74
C LEU A 378 -4.83 -11.01 -5.39
N ASN A 379 -4.03 -11.99 -4.97
CA ASN A 379 -4.19 -13.39 -5.39
C ASN A 379 -4.90 -14.25 -4.33
N GLY A 380 -4.70 -13.94 -3.05
CA GLY A 380 -5.43 -14.55 -1.95
C GLY A 380 -6.76 -13.85 -1.61
N ILE A 381 -7.08 -13.79 -0.32
CA ILE A 381 -8.35 -13.27 0.19
C ILE A 381 -8.09 -12.10 1.14
N ILE A 382 -8.84 -11.01 1.00
CA ILE A 382 -8.97 -9.98 2.04
C ILE A 382 -10.36 -10.09 2.66
N ASP A 383 -10.42 -10.34 3.96
CA ASP A 383 -11.66 -10.49 4.72
C ASP A 383 -11.95 -9.23 5.54
N LEU A 384 -12.93 -8.44 5.09
CA LEU A 384 -13.35 -7.19 5.72
C LEU A 384 -14.43 -7.49 6.77
N LYS A 385 -14.05 -7.54 8.04
CA LYS A 385 -14.98 -7.78 9.16
C LYS A 385 -15.69 -6.51 9.60
N GLY A 386 -16.96 -6.66 9.99
CA GLY A 386 -17.78 -5.53 10.44
C GLY A 386 -17.91 -4.47 9.34
N LYS A 387 -17.65 -3.22 9.70
CA LYS A 387 -17.67 -2.06 8.80
C LYS A 387 -16.30 -1.76 8.19
N SER A 388 -15.36 -2.71 8.24
CA SER A 388 -14.03 -2.54 7.65
C SER A 388 -14.09 -2.35 6.13
N GLN A 389 -13.11 -1.64 5.61
CA GLN A 389 -13.17 -1.04 4.27
C GLN A 389 -11.84 -1.23 3.54
N LEU A 390 -11.94 -1.48 2.24
CA LEU A 390 -10.80 -1.36 1.34
C LEU A 390 -10.88 -0.02 0.62
N ILE A 391 -9.97 0.87 0.96
CA ILE A 391 -9.85 2.22 0.41
C ILE A 391 -8.81 2.22 -0.71
N GLN A 392 -9.15 2.82 -1.85
CA GLN A 392 -8.29 2.88 -3.04
C GLN A 392 -8.20 4.33 -3.54
N GLY A 393 -7.01 4.91 -3.49
CA GLY A 393 -6.74 6.29 -3.94
C GLY A 393 -6.84 6.51 -5.45
N LEU A 394 -6.71 7.77 -5.89
CA LEU A 394 -6.71 8.15 -7.32
C LEU A 394 -5.62 7.43 -8.14
N GLU A 395 -4.43 7.25 -7.56
CA GLU A 395 -3.35 6.50 -8.21
C GLU A 395 -3.42 4.98 -8.00
N SER A 396 -4.37 4.51 -7.18
CA SER A 396 -4.45 3.12 -6.77
C SER A 396 -4.98 2.25 -7.90
N THR A 397 -4.18 1.28 -8.30
CA THR A 397 -4.54 0.31 -9.33
C THR A 397 -4.55 -1.10 -8.76
N LEU A 398 -5.58 -1.88 -9.04
CA LEU A 398 -5.64 -3.32 -8.83
C LEU A 398 -4.96 -4.04 -10.00
N ALA A 399 -4.10 -5.02 -9.73
CA ALA A 399 -3.47 -5.80 -10.79
C ALA A 399 -4.53 -6.58 -11.60
N ASN A 400 -4.52 -6.39 -12.93
CA ASN A 400 -5.49 -7.04 -13.82
C ASN A 400 -5.44 -8.57 -13.73
N THR A 401 -4.26 -9.13 -13.48
CA THR A 401 -4.03 -10.58 -13.36
C THR A 401 -4.36 -11.16 -11.99
N SER A 402 -4.70 -10.32 -11.00
CA SER A 402 -5.10 -10.75 -9.66
C SER A 402 -6.29 -11.71 -9.71
N GLN A 403 -6.11 -12.88 -9.09
CA GLN A 403 -7.10 -13.97 -9.07
C GLN A 403 -7.94 -13.99 -7.79
N GLY A 404 -7.53 -13.18 -6.81
CA GLY A 404 -8.09 -13.18 -5.48
C GLY A 404 -9.43 -12.46 -5.40
N LYS A 405 -9.93 -12.37 -4.17
CA LYS A 405 -11.23 -11.79 -3.87
C LYS A 405 -11.20 -11.06 -2.54
N ILE A 406 -12.15 -10.15 -2.36
CA ILE A 406 -12.51 -9.67 -1.03
C ILE A 406 -13.75 -10.40 -0.54
N ILE A 407 -13.85 -10.51 0.78
CA ILE A 407 -15.05 -10.97 1.49
C ILE A 407 -15.57 -9.81 2.32
N GLN A 408 -16.87 -9.55 2.24
CA GLN A 408 -17.53 -8.54 3.06
C GLN A 408 -18.94 -8.97 3.43
N ASN A 409 -19.30 -8.81 4.70
CA ASN A 409 -20.67 -8.97 5.15
C ASN A 409 -21.43 -7.65 5.02
N ARG A 410 -22.63 -7.70 4.45
CA ARG A 410 -23.55 -6.57 4.35
C ARG A 410 -24.84 -6.90 5.07
N ASN A 411 -25.21 -6.07 6.05
CA ASN A 411 -26.46 -6.18 6.78
C ASN A 411 -27.53 -5.35 6.06
N LEU A 412 -28.70 -5.92 5.78
CA LEU A 412 -29.87 -5.20 5.29
C LEU A 412 -31.17 -5.72 5.93
N GLU A 413 -32.28 -5.08 5.58
CA GLU A 413 -33.61 -5.49 6.02
C GLU A 413 -34.05 -6.80 5.36
N GLY A 414 -34.19 -7.85 6.17
CA GLY A 414 -34.87 -9.09 5.86
C GLY A 414 -36.37 -8.96 6.10
N ASP A 415 -37.11 -8.72 5.02
CA ASP A 415 -38.55 -8.91 4.96
C ASP A 415 -38.96 -9.23 3.50
N ILE A 416 -39.85 -10.23 3.32
CA ILE A 416 -40.38 -10.65 2.01
C ILE A 416 -41.28 -9.60 1.35
N TYR A 417 -41.61 -8.51 2.05
CA TYR A 417 -42.33 -7.37 1.49
C TYR A 417 -41.45 -6.14 1.24
N THR A 418 -40.29 -6.05 1.89
CA THR A 418 -39.38 -4.91 1.77
C THR A 418 -38.54 -4.98 0.50
N TYR A 419 -38.54 -3.90 -0.27
CA TYR A 419 -37.62 -3.71 -1.39
C TYR A 419 -36.35 -3.00 -0.94
N ASN A 420 -35.23 -3.70 -1.03
CA ASN A 420 -33.91 -3.14 -0.82
C ASN A 420 -33.32 -2.66 -2.15
N TYR A 421 -32.55 -1.58 -2.09
CA TYR A 421 -31.73 -1.07 -3.19
C TYR A 421 -30.29 -1.50 -2.96
N TRP A 422 -29.66 -2.02 -4.01
CA TRP A 422 -28.35 -2.66 -3.94
C TRP A 422 -27.43 -2.20 -5.06
N SER A 423 -26.13 -2.28 -4.78
CA SER A 423 -25.05 -2.36 -5.76
C SER A 423 -23.99 -3.32 -5.22
N SER A 424 -23.15 -3.85 -6.10
CA SER A 424 -22.06 -4.73 -5.68
C SER A 424 -20.72 -3.97 -5.62
N PRO A 425 -19.97 -4.08 -4.50
CA PRO A 425 -18.60 -3.58 -4.41
C PRO A 425 -17.58 -4.44 -5.18
N VAL A 426 -18.03 -5.60 -5.68
CA VAL A 426 -17.21 -6.60 -6.35
C VAL A 426 -17.83 -7.04 -7.67
N GLY A 427 -16.98 -7.44 -8.61
CA GLY A 427 -17.37 -8.11 -9.84
C GLY A 427 -17.02 -9.60 -9.81
N GLN A 428 -17.34 -10.28 -10.92
CA GLN A 428 -16.89 -11.66 -11.12
C GLN A 428 -15.35 -11.72 -11.12
N THR A 429 -14.79 -12.72 -10.43
CA THR A 429 -13.34 -12.96 -10.43
C THR A 429 -12.86 -13.31 -11.83
N ASN A 430 -11.75 -12.69 -12.25
CA ASN A 430 -11.12 -12.90 -13.54
C ASN A 430 -9.62 -12.57 -13.44
N ASN A 431 -8.78 -13.33 -14.15
CA ASN A 431 -7.32 -13.25 -14.06
C ASN A 431 -6.71 -12.45 -15.22
N VAL A 432 -7.51 -11.63 -15.91
CA VAL A 432 -7.13 -10.83 -17.08
C VAL A 432 -7.71 -9.42 -16.98
N THR A 433 -8.93 -9.26 -16.44
CA THR A 433 -9.63 -7.98 -16.37
C THR A 433 -10.13 -7.65 -14.97
N ASN A 434 -10.24 -6.35 -14.69
CA ASN A 434 -10.89 -5.79 -13.50
C ASN A 434 -12.30 -5.28 -13.84
N ASN A 435 -13.07 -4.91 -12.81
CA ASN A 435 -14.39 -4.28 -12.97
C ASN A 435 -15.32 -5.12 -13.85
N ASN A 436 -15.31 -6.45 -13.62
CA ASN A 436 -16.07 -7.37 -14.45
C ASN A 436 -17.56 -7.28 -14.13
N ASN A 437 -18.37 -7.46 -15.17
CA ASN A 437 -19.80 -7.70 -14.99
C ASN A 437 -20.02 -8.94 -14.12
N TYR A 438 -21.16 -8.99 -13.44
CA TYR A 438 -21.48 -10.07 -12.51
C TYR A 438 -22.97 -10.44 -12.59
N LYS A 439 -23.27 -11.65 -12.14
CA LYS A 439 -24.61 -12.09 -11.75
C LYS A 439 -24.67 -12.12 -10.23
N LEU A 440 -25.86 -12.07 -9.66
CA LEU A 440 -26.00 -12.13 -8.19
C LEU A 440 -25.52 -13.46 -7.62
N THR A 441 -25.67 -14.55 -8.35
CA THR A 441 -25.10 -15.87 -7.99
C THR A 441 -23.57 -15.88 -7.96
N ASP A 442 -22.92 -14.97 -8.68
CA ASP A 442 -21.47 -14.91 -8.75
C ASP A 442 -20.90 -14.26 -7.48
N VAL A 443 -21.65 -13.35 -6.85
CA VAL A 443 -21.15 -12.48 -5.77
C VAL A 443 -21.82 -12.68 -4.41
N ILE A 444 -23.09 -13.11 -4.33
CA ILE A 444 -23.79 -13.41 -3.07
C ILE A 444 -23.67 -14.91 -2.77
N LYS A 445 -23.10 -15.29 -1.62
CA LYS A 445 -22.73 -16.69 -1.33
C LYS A 445 -23.52 -17.40 -0.24
N ASN A 446 -24.09 -16.68 0.71
CA ASN A 446 -24.78 -17.27 1.87
C ASN A 446 -26.32 -17.30 1.74
N ILE A 447 -26.87 -16.90 0.60
CA ILE A 447 -28.32 -16.87 0.33
C ILE A 447 -28.62 -17.50 -1.04
N SER A 448 -29.76 -18.18 -1.13
CA SER A 448 -30.23 -18.82 -2.36
C SER A 448 -31.28 -17.98 -3.10
N PHE A 449 -31.52 -18.27 -4.39
CA PHE A 449 -32.49 -17.54 -5.22
C PHE A 449 -33.60 -18.47 -5.73
N LEU A 450 -34.86 -18.15 -5.39
CA LEU A 450 -36.04 -18.94 -5.76
C LEU A 450 -36.53 -18.56 -7.16
N ARG A 451 -36.35 -19.45 -8.13
CA ARG A 451 -36.67 -19.20 -9.55
C ARG A 451 -38.17 -19.10 -9.88
N SER A 452 -39.04 -19.42 -8.91
CA SER A 452 -40.50 -19.38 -9.03
C SER A 452 -41.14 -18.76 -7.79
N GLY A 453 -42.29 -18.11 -7.98
CA GLY A 453 -43.03 -17.46 -6.90
C GLY A 453 -42.58 -16.03 -6.65
N TYR A 454 -43.31 -15.35 -5.75
CA TYR A 454 -43.14 -13.93 -5.46
C TYR A 454 -42.62 -13.66 -4.04
N ASN A 455 -42.49 -14.66 -3.19
CA ASN A 455 -42.06 -14.48 -1.81
C ASN A 455 -40.79 -15.29 -1.57
N GLY A 456 -39.85 -14.68 -0.84
CA GLY A 456 -38.65 -15.37 -0.35
C GLY A 456 -38.97 -16.34 0.79
N THR A 457 -37.92 -16.92 1.34
CA THR A 457 -37.93 -17.65 2.61
C THR A 457 -36.93 -17.02 3.56
N GLN A 458 -36.74 -17.59 4.74
CA GLN A 458 -35.72 -17.14 5.69
C GLN A 458 -34.28 -17.22 5.14
N THR A 459 -34.02 -18.06 4.13
CA THR A 459 -32.67 -18.29 3.57
C THR A 459 -32.61 -18.10 2.05
N ALA A 460 -33.70 -17.58 1.44
CA ALA A 460 -33.79 -17.44 0.00
C ALA A 460 -34.54 -16.17 -0.42
N VAL A 461 -34.04 -15.50 -1.45
CA VAL A 461 -34.70 -14.34 -2.08
C VAL A 461 -35.51 -14.80 -3.28
N ALA A 462 -36.70 -14.23 -3.47
CA ALA A 462 -37.50 -14.46 -4.66
C ALA A 462 -36.87 -13.78 -5.88
N ASP A 463 -36.51 -14.59 -6.87
CA ASP A 463 -35.78 -14.18 -8.07
C ASP A 463 -36.57 -13.18 -8.93
N TYR A 464 -37.90 -13.23 -8.81
CA TYR A 464 -38.83 -12.37 -9.53
C TYR A 464 -38.68 -10.87 -9.20
N TRP A 465 -38.22 -10.52 -8.00
CA TRP A 465 -38.13 -9.12 -7.57
C TRP A 465 -36.77 -8.49 -7.80
N ILE A 466 -35.96 -9.10 -8.66
CA ILE A 466 -34.63 -8.59 -8.98
C ILE A 466 -34.70 -7.81 -10.29
N TRP A 467 -34.74 -6.49 -10.15
CA TRP A 467 -34.90 -5.56 -11.27
C TRP A 467 -33.82 -4.49 -11.24
N LYS A 468 -33.43 -4.02 -12.42
CA LYS A 468 -32.62 -2.81 -12.57
C LYS A 468 -33.39 -1.76 -13.33
N TYR A 469 -32.99 -0.51 -13.22
CA TYR A 469 -33.64 0.59 -13.93
C TYR A 469 -32.65 1.19 -14.92
N CYS A 470 -32.92 0.99 -16.21
CA CYS A 470 -31.90 1.17 -17.25
C CYS A 470 -32.13 2.39 -18.13
N ASN A 471 -31.01 3.00 -18.49
CA ASN A 471 -30.88 4.02 -19.52
C ASN A 471 -30.77 3.39 -20.93
N LEU A 472 -31.87 3.34 -21.70
CA LEU A 472 -31.90 2.80 -23.08
C LEU A 472 -31.78 3.91 -24.14
N MET A 473 -31.16 3.58 -25.29
CA MET A 473 -31.05 4.50 -26.44
C MET A 473 -32.36 4.60 -27.24
N ASN A 474 -32.68 5.83 -27.64
CA ASN A 474 -33.73 6.27 -28.59
C ASN A 474 -35.17 6.22 -28.08
N ASN A 475 -35.71 7.40 -27.75
CA ASN A 475 -37.13 7.72 -27.55
C ASN A 475 -37.91 6.87 -26.54
N ASN A 476 -37.23 6.04 -25.76
CA ASN A 476 -37.83 5.21 -24.73
C ASN A 476 -37.47 5.77 -23.36
N ILE A 477 -38.51 6.14 -22.60
CA ILE A 477 -38.46 6.50 -21.19
C ILE A 477 -37.70 5.40 -20.42
N PRO A 478 -36.91 5.73 -19.39
CA PRO A 478 -36.30 4.74 -18.51
C PRO A 478 -37.31 3.67 -18.07
N ILE A 479 -36.91 2.40 -18.15
CA ILE A 479 -37.78 1.28 -17.78
C ILE A 479 -37.09 0.35 -16.79
N TRP A 480 -37.91 -0.21 -15.90
CA TRP A 480 -37.53 -1.34 -15.09
C TRP A 480 -37.30 -2.56 -15.98
N GLN A 481 -36.10 -3.12 -15.93
CA GLN A 481 -35.72 -4.35 -16.60
C GLN A 481 -35.61 -5.49 -15.59
N HIS A 482 -36.32 -6.58 -15.86
CA HIS A 482 -36.26 -7.77 -15.05
C HIS A 482 -34.97 -8.53 -15.35
N VAL A 483 -34.06 -8.62 -14.37
CA VAL A 483 -32.77 -9.28 -14.55
C VAL A 483 -32.68 -10.63 -13.86
N ARG A 484 -33.49 -10.86 -12.81
CA ARG A 484 -33.39 -12.08 -11.98
C ARG A 484 -31.96 -12.22 -11.40
N SER A 485 -31.66 -13.32 -10.71
CA SER A 485 -30.32 -13.58 -10.15
C SER A 485 -29.28 -13.96 -11.18
N THR A 486 -29.72 -14.35 -12.39
CA THR A 486 -28.86 -14.86 -13.46
C THR A 486 -28.59 -13.84 -14.57
N GLY A 487 -29.27 -12.69 -14.54
CA GLY A 487 -29.02 -11.58 -15.45
C GLY A 487 -27.73 -10.85 -15.11
N THR A 488 -27.13 -10.27 -16.14
CA THR A 488 -25.85 -9.57 -16.03
C THR A 488 -26.04 -8.13 -15.54
N LEU A 489 -25.27 -7.77 -14.52
CA LEU A 489 -25.13 -6.43 -13.96
C LEU A 489 -23.71 -5.92 -14.18
N LYS A 490 -23.58 -4.63 -14.48
CA LYS A 490 -22.29 -3.94 -14.59
C LYS A 490 -21.88 -3.36 -13.22
N PRO A 491 -20.58 -3.15 -12.95
CA PRO A 491 -20.15 -2.34 -11.83
C PRO A 491 -20.88 -0.99 -11.80
N GLY A 492 -21.39 -0.62 -10.62
CA GLY A 492 -22.11 0.63 -10.37
C GLY A 492 -23.58 0.63 -10.81
N GLU A 493 -24.06 -0.39 -11.55
CA GLU A 493 -25.50 -0.55 -11.78
C GLU A 493 -26.20 -0.88 -10.46
N GLY A 494 -27.19 -0.08 -10.10
CA GLY A 494 -28.06 -0.39 -8.98
C GLY A 494 -29.17 -1.37 -9.39
N PHE A 495 -29.59 -2.20 -8.45
CA PHE A 495 -30.72 -3.11 -8.62
C PHE A 495 -31.59 -3.14 -7.36
N THR A 496 -32.83 -3.55 -7.52
CA THR A 496 -33.73 -3.84 -6.40
C THR A 496 -33.76 -5.33 -6.13
N MET A 497 -33.94 -5.70 -4.88
CA MET A 497 -34.31 -7.07 -4.51
C MET A 497 -35.14 -7.04 -3.23
N LYS A 498 -36.03 -8.02 -3.05
CA LYS A 498 -36.71 -8.16 -1.77
C LYS A 498 -35.83 -8.83 -0.72
N GLY A 499 -36.13 -8.60 0.55
CA GLY A 499 -35.48 -9.30 1.65
C GLY A 499 -35.91 -10.77 1.77
N THR A 500 -35.16 -11.51 2.56
CA THR A 500 -35.53 -12.83 3.10
C THR A 500 -36.53 -12.68 4.26
N GLY A 501 -37.10 -13.77 4.74
CA GLY A 501 -37.87 -13.79 5.98
C GLY A 501 -39.20 -14.52 5.87
N ILE A 502 -40.02 -14.34 6.91
CA ILE A 502 -41.37 -14.93 7.04
C ILE A 502 -42.50 -13.90 6.89
N GLY A 503 -42.17 -12.61 6.76
CA GLY A 503 -43.14 -11.54 6.50
C GLY A 503 -43.99 -11.11 7.69
N SER A 504 -43.65 -11.52 8.92
CA SER A 504 -44.33 -11.07 10.14
C SER A 504 -43.64 -9.86 10.78
N GLU A 505 -42.33 -9.72 10.61
CA GLU A 505 -41.51 -8.67 11.19
C GLU A 505 -40.22 -8.46 10.38
N LYS A 506 -39.60 -7.29 10.51
CA LYS A 506 -38.28 -7.01 9.93
C LYS A 506 -37.20 -7.64 10.80
N VAL A 507 -36.32 -8.40 10.16
CA VAL A 507 -35.09 -8.90 10.79
C VAL A 507 -33.87 -8.36 10.05
N VAL A 508 -32.71 -8.36 10.70
CA VAL A 508 -31.45 -8.09 10.01
C VAL A 508 -31.05 -9.34 9.23
N GLN A 509 -30.80 -9.18 7.93
CA GLN A 509 -30.28 -10.23 7.07
C GLN A 509 -28.84 -9.90 6.66
N ASP A 510 -27.96 -10.87 6.86
CA ASP A 510 -26.56 -10.79 6.46
C ASP A 510 -26.38 -11.37 5.07
N TYR A 511 -25.71 -10.63 4.19
CA TYR A 511 -25.30 -11.08 2.88
C TYR A 511 -23.77 -11.14 2.83
N LEU A 512 -23.26 -12.34 2.54
CA LEU A 512 -21.85 -12.60 2.32
C LEU A 512 -21.55 -12.29 0.85
N ILE A 513 -20.87 -11.18 0.64
CA ILE A 513 -20.44 -10.70 -0.67
C ILE A 513 -19.00 -11.13 -0.89
N GLU A 514 -18.76 -11.84 -1.99
CA GLU A 514 -17.44 -12.31 -2.38
C GLU A 514 -17.18 -12.05 -3.86
N GLY A 515 -16.03 -11.49 -4.18
CA GLY A 515 -15.62 -11.31 -5.58
C GLY A 515 -14.38 -10.42 -5.70
N LYS A 516 -13.98 -10.15 -6.94
CA LYS A 516 -12.85 -9.26 -7.22
C LYS A 516 -13.30 -7.81 -6.99
N PRO A 517 -12.60 -7.01 -6.16
CA PRO A 517 -13.02 -5.65 -5.86
C PRO A 517 -12.96 -4.78 -7.12
N ASN A 518 -13.95 -3.90 -7.29
CA ASN A 518 -13.88 -2.88 -8.33
C ASN A 518 -12.86 -1.81 -7.93
N ASN A 519 -12.16 -1.22 -8.90
CA ASN A 519 -11.11 -0.24 -8.70
C ASN A 519 -11.04 0.77 -9.86
N GLY A 520 -10.56 1.98 -9.57
CA GLY A 520 -10.46 3.07 -10.54
C GLY A 520 -11.83 3.62 -10.96
N ASP A 521 -11.84 4.45 -11.99
CA ASP A 521 -13.06 5.09 -12.48
C ASP A 521 -14.05 4.06 -13.05
N ILE A 522 -15.27 4.08 -12.53
CA ILE A 522 -16.40 3.34 -13.09
C ILE A 522 -17.23 4.32 -13.91
N ASN A 523 -17.50 4.00 -15.17
CA ASN A 523 -18.22 4.88 -16.08
C ASN A 523 -19.53 4.23 -16.51
N ILE A 524 -20.64 4.90 -16.21
CA ILE A 524 -21.98 4.48 -16.62
C ILE A 524 -22.57 5.57 -17.54
N PRO A 525 -22.80 5.29 -18.83
CA PRO A 525 -23.37 6.29 -19.73
C PRO A 525 -24.85 6.53 -19.38
N VAL A 526 -25.23 7.81 -19.28
CA VAL A 526 -26.61 8.25 -19.11
C VAL A 526 -27.00 9.18 -20.27
N TYR A 527 -28.15 8.92 -20.92
CA TYR A 527 -28.64 9.74 -22.04
C TYR A 527 -29.49 10.90 -21.52
N ALA A 528 -29.46 12.03 -22.23
CA ALA A 528 -30.27 13.20 -21.87
C ALA A 528 -31.77 12.85 -21.80
N GLY A 529 -32.46 13.36 -20.80
CA GLY A 529 -33.88 13.06 -20.52
C GLY A 529 -34.16 11.68 -19.90
N ASN A 530 -33.13 10.89 -19.61
CA ASN A 530 -33.27 9.58 -18.95
C ASN A 530 -32.75 9.58 -17.51
N GLU A 531 -33.27 8.63 -16.74
CA GLU A 531 -32.85 8.29 -15.39
C GLU A 531 -32.10 6.94 -15.40
N TYR A 532 -31.17 6.77 -14.47
CA TYR A 532 -30.48 5.49 -14.25
C TYR A 532 -30.38 5.25 -12.74
N LEU A 533 -30.76 4.05 -12.29
CA LEU A 533 -30.46 3.59 -10.93
C LEU A 533 -29.00 3.16 -10.84
N VAL A 534 -28.23 3.91 -10.06
CA VAL A 534 -26.81 3.66 -9.88
C VAL A 534 -26.47 3.55 -8.40
N GLY A 535 -25.42 2.82 -8.05
CA GLY A 535 -25.01 2.62 -6.67
C GLY A 535 -23.50 2.61 -6.48
N ASN A 536 -23.05 2.69 -5.23
CA ASN A 536 -21.63 2.66 -4.88
C ASN A 536 -20.98 1.34 -5.34
N PRO A 537 -20.02 1.36 -6.28
CA PRO A 537 -19.38 0.16 -6.79
C PRO A 537 -18.16 -0.27 -5.97
N TYR A 538 -17.82 0.43 -4.88
CA TYR A 538 -16.56 0.22 -4.15
C TYR A 538 -16.78 -0.45 -2.78
N PRO A 539 -15.78 -1.20 -2.28
CA PRO A 539 -15.80 -1.80 -0.94
C PRO A 539 -15.60 -0.80 0.21
N SER A 540 -15.73 0.49 -0.08
CA SER A 540 -15.63 1.62 0.84
C SER A 540 -16.87 2.50 0.76
N PRO A 541 -17.18 3.32 1.77
CA PRO A 541 -18.13 4.41 1.66
C PRO A 541 -17.73 5.40 0.57
N ILE A 542 -18.72 6.08 0.01
CA ILE A 542 -18.54 7.17 -0.96
C ILE A 542 -18.99 8.49 -0.33
N ASP A 543 -18.27 9.57 -0.60
CA ASP A 543 -18.68 10.91 -0.21
C ASP A 543 -19.77 11.41 -1.18
N ALA A 544 -20.97 11.63 -0.65
CA ALA A 544 -22.13 12.02 -1.45
C ALA A 544 -22.00 13.44 -2.04
N GLN A 545 -21.34 14.36 -1.33
CA GLN A 545 -21.11 15.71 -1.83
C GLN A 545 -20.11 15.66 -2.98
N GLN A 546 -19.00 14.93 -2.81
CA GLN A 546 -18.00 14.79 -3.84
C GLN A 546 -18.57 14.09 -5.09
N PHE A 547 -19.38 13.04 -4.89
CA PHE A 547 -20.09 12.38 -5.99
C PHE A 547 -20.95 13.36 -6.82
N ILE A 548 -21.67 14.27 -6.17
CA ILE A 548 -22.44 15.33 -6.86
C ILE A 548 -21.52 16.27 -7.62
N LEU A 549 -20.44 16.74 -7.00
CA LEU A 549 -19.49 17.68 -7.61
C LEU A 549 -18.81 17.09 -8.85
N ASP A 550 -18.34 15.85 -8.75
CA ASP A 550 -17.71 15.12 -9.86
C ASP A 550 -18.66 14.88 -11.03
N ASN A 551 -19.96 14.92 -10.76
CA ASN A 551 -21.03 14.67 -11.73
C ASN A 551 -21.91 15.91 -12.00
N SER A 552 -21.40 17.10 -11.67
CA SER A 552 -22.06 18.40 -11.90
C SER A 552 -21.94 18.86 -13.36
N GLU A 553 -22.68 19.92 -13.72
CA GLU A 553 -22.58 20.61 -15.02
C GLU A 553 -21.16 21.04 -15.39
N GLU A 554 -20.35 21.44 -14.41
CA GLU A 554 -18.95 21.85 -14.65
C GLU A 554 -18.02 20.68 -15.02
N HIS A 555 -18.48 19.43 -14.84
CA HIS A 555 -17.70 18.23 -15.10
C HIS A 555 -18.34 17.37 -16.20
N SER A 556 -19.34 16.56 -15.86
CA SER A 556 -19.96 15.62 -16.81
C SER A 556 -21.39 16.01 -17.23
N GLY A 557 -22.03 16.96 -16.52
CA GLY A 557 -23.36 17.47 -16.84
C GLY A 557 -24.49 16.46 -16.65
N VAL A 558 -24.34 15.59 -15.65
CA VAL A 558 -25.18 14.40 -15.52
C VAL A 558 -26.10 14.34 -14.31
N THR A 559 -26.08 15.33 -13.44
CA THR A 559 -26.96 15.34 -12.26
C THR A 559 -27.56 16.71 -12.04
N THR A 560 -28.80 16.74 -11.55
CA THR A 560 -29.44 17.95 -11.00
C THR A 560 -28.94 18.30 -9.59
N GLY A 561 -27.95 17.57 -9.07
CA GLY A 561 -27.42 17.72 -7.71
C GLY A 561 -28.30 17.14 -6.60
N ILE A 562 -29.40 16.46 -6.92
CA ILE A 562 -30.32 15.87 -5.93
C ILE A 562 -30.04 14.37 -5.77
N ILE A 563 -29.87 13.95 -4.51
CA ILE A 563 -29.78 12.53 -4.13
C ILE A 563 -31.07 12.10 -3.43
N TYR A 564 -31.71 11.06 -3.94
CA TYR A 564 -32.87 10.41 -3.31
C TYR A 564 -32.42 9.18 -2.51
N TYR A 565 -32.70 9.19 -1.20
CA TYR A 565 -32.59 8.02 -0.34
C TYR A 565 -33.97 7.37 -0.19
N LYS A 566 -34.06 6.05 -0.36
CA LYS A 566 -35.30 5.30 -0.23
C LYS A 566 -35.21 4.30 0.93
N GLU A 567 -36.12 4.47 1.88
CA GLU A 567 -36.31 3.56 3.02
C GLU A 567 -37.75 3.03 3.02
N HIS A 568 -37.94 1.78 3.41
CA HIS A 568 -39.26 1.18 3.63
C HIS A 568 -39.46 1.03 5.13
N TYR A 569 -40.30 1.82 5.79
CA TYR A 569 -40.27 1.94 7.26
C TYR A 569 -40.93 0.77 8.03
N SER A 570 -42.04 0.21 7.53
CA SER A 570 -42.80 -0.85 8.22
C SER A 570 -42.40 -2.26 7.80
N GLY A 571 -42.35 -3.21 8.75
CA GLY A 571 -42.26 -4.64 8.45
C GLY A 571 -43.61 -5.30 8.20
N GLY A 572 -43.62 -6.38 7.41
CA GLY A 572 -44.75 -7.28 7.26
C GLY A 572 -45.86 -6.81 6.33
N THR A 573 -45.68 -5.72 5.59
CA THR A 573 -46.67 -5.22 4.61
C THR A 573 -46.01 -4.66 3.36
N HIS A 574 -46.75 -4.61 2.24
CA HIS A 574 -46.35 -3.97 0.98
C HIS A 574 -47.08 -2.63 0.73
N SER A 575 -47.65 -2.03 1.79
CA SER A 575 -48.54 -0.87 1.65
C SER A 575 -47.80 0.38 1.19
N LEU A 576 -48.22 0.94 0.05
CA LEU A 576 -47.65 2.13 -0.58
C LEU A 576 -47.88 3.45 0.21
N VAL A 577 -48.76 3.44 1.21
CA VAL A 577 -49.12 4.63 2.01
C VAL A 577 -48.04 5.02 3.03
N ILE A 578 -47.02 4.17 3.22
CA ILE A 578 -46.05 4.27 4.34
C ILE A 578 -44.62 4.60 3.84
N PHE A 579 -44.46 4.93 2.54
CA PHE A 579 -43.18 5.39 2.00
C PHE A 579 -42.90 6.83 2.41
N LYS A 580 -41.73 7.09 2.99
CA LYS A 580 -41.27 8.44 3.35
C LYS A 580 -39.79 8.59 2.93
N VAL A 581 -39.45 9.73 2.34
CA VAL A 581 -38.05 10.12 2.08
C VAL A 581 -37.48 10.61 3.41
N VAL A 582 -36.52 9.89 3.97
CA VAL A 582 -35.85 10.25 5.24
C VAL A 582 -34.34 10.16 5.06
N MET A 583 -33.62 11.12 5.64
CA MET A 583 -32.15 11.15 5.66
C MET A 583 -31.62 10.20 6.74
N GLN A 584 -30.81 9.21 6.35
CA GLN A 584 -29.91 8.54 7.28
C GLN A 584 -28.63 8.06 6.61
N HIS A 585 -27.50 8.25 7.31
CA HIS A 585 -26.17 7.78 6.93
C HIS A 585 -26.11 6.25 6.92
N THR A 586 -26.20 5.62 5.75
CA THR A 586 -25.77 4.23 5.57
C THR A 586 -24.89 4.10 4.33
N HIS A 587 -23.97 3.14 4.40
CA HIS A 587 -22.81 2.92 3.53
C HIS A 587 -23.13 2.52 2.07
N LEU A 588 -24.36 2.74 1.62
CA LEU A 588 -24.84 2.39 0.30
C LEU A 588 -25.53 3.62 -0.31
N LEU A 589 -24.76 4.44 -1.02
CA LEU A 589 -25.34 5.48 -1.86
C LEU A 589 -25.92 4.78 -3.09
N VAL A 590 -27.25 4.66 -3.16
CA VAL A 590 -27.97 4.23 -4.37
C VAL A 590 -28.97 5.33 -4.70
N VAL A 591 -28.86 5.90 -5.90
CA VAL A 591 -29.56 7.14 -6.28
C VAL A 591 -30.18 6.99 -7.65
N PHE A 592 -31.34 7.61 -7.84
CA PHE A 592 -31.84 7.95 -9.16
C PHE A 592 -31.17 9.25 -9.62
N LEU A 593 -30.37 9.16 -10.67
CA LEU A 593 -29.85 10.37 -11.32
C LEU A 593 -30.93 10.91 -12.26
N LEU A 594 -31.48 12.08 -11.92
CA LEU A 594 -32.39 12.85 -12.77
C LEU A 594 -31.58 13.74 -13.71
N PHE A 595 -31.93 13.74 -14.99
CA PHE A 595 -31.37 14.61 -16.01
C PHE A 595 -32.42 15.63 -16.48
N GLY A 596 -31.98 16.89 -16.64
CA GLY A 596 -32.73 17.96 -17.29
C GLY A 596 -32.72 17.85 -18.80
#